data_AF-A0A370TRE8-F1
#
_entry.id   AF-A0A370TRE8-F1
#
_cell.length_a   1.000
_cell.length_b   1.000
_cell.length_c   1.000
_cell.angle_alpha   90.00
_cell.angle_beta   90.00
_cell.angle_gamma   90.00
#
_symmetry.space_group_name_H-M   'P 1'
#
loop_
_entity.id
_entity.type
_entity.pdbx_description
1 polymer ?
#
loop_
_entity_poly.entity_id
_entity_poly.type
_entity_poly.pdbx_seq_one_letter_code
_entity_poly.pdbx_strand_id
1 'polypeptide(L)'
;MDGSMMFVFYPGKSNNDLTVSVRSTSGHYPPKPPPEHPAVRVHRSFIDSQGYHHAEVICYSCDKWDENGVDVLSGQQRWIWAANGLQSTQTSDLNLPLQRHVDYNIMSMNMASSISFTNDRQFPLIQDSRGCHGAGDVTNMYTRSRKSSGVLILCHGLLLGGAFLVGFPAGVIAIRIGGNKAFVHHWLLQAISLTLALTGAMTGIWFSWSTPRFAHFDHPHQIAGLLIMSSLFIQVFLGICHHYKFQKTGTRSSVSHWHKLIGRISIAAGVINTGGGLYLKQAGIGAWAIVLLLVALDLTVLVIFTRNRSRSSDSGTSTASYLPVKGEHVVDDSVFTVADDKDIEEY
;
A
#
# COMPACT_ATOMS: atom_id res chain seq x y z
N MET A 1 -5.07 26.53 -19.90
CA MET A 1 -4.33 27.20 -18.80
C MET A 1 -3.81 28.53 -19.25
N ASP A 2 -3.46 28.69 -20.54
CA ASP A 2 -3.28 30.02 -21.11
C ASP A 2 -4.45 30.94 -20.76
N GLY A 3 -4.14 32.11 -20.21
CA GLY A 3 -5.09 33.13 -19.76
C GLY A 3 -5.97 32.79 -18.56
N SER A 4 -5.94 31.56 -18.02
CA SER A 4 -6.88 31.17 -16.96
C SER A 4 -6.57 31.85 -15.62
N MET A 5 -7.61 32.33 -14.94
CA MET A 5 -7.52 32.80 -13.55
C MET A 5 -7.23 31.65 -12.59
N MET A 6 -6.11 31.73 -11.87
CA MET A 6 -5.71 30.74 -10.88
C MET A 6 -5.66 31.36 -9.50
N PHE A 7 -6.33 30.74 -8.52
CA PHE A 7 -6.10 31.03 -7.11
C PHE A 7 -4.99 30.12 -6.60
N VAL A 8 -3.91 30.73 -6.11
CA VAL A 8 -2.78 30.00 -5.54
C VAL A 8 -2.68 30.39 -4.08
N PHE A 9 -2.66 29.38 -3.20
CA PHE A 9 -2.45 29.57 -1.77
C PHE A 9 -1.33 28.68 -1.23
N TYR A 10 -0.61 29.19 -0.25
CA TYR A 10 0.48 28.50 0.46
C TYR A 10 0.66 29.09 1.87
N PRO A 11 1.36 28.39 2.80
CA PRO A 11 1.58 28.91 4.14
C PRO A 11 2.25 30.28 4.13
N GLY A 12 1.70 31.17 4.94
CA GLY A 12 2.14 32.56 5.09
C GLY A 12 3.48 32.67 5.82
N LYS A 13 3.87 33.89 6.19
CA LYS A 13 5.14 34.09 6.91
C LYS A 13 5.02 33.61 8.37
N SER A 14 3.87 33.84 8.98
CA SER A 14 3.58 33.44 10.37
C SER A 14 2.98 32.03 10.43
N ASN A 15 3.10 31.37 11.59
CA ASN A 15 2.40 30.11 11.82
C ASN A 15 0.89 30.32 11.72
N ASN A 16 0.19 29.39 11.05
CA ASN A 16 -1.25 29.45 10.74
C ASN A 16 -1.70 30.59 9.81
N ASP A 17 -0.76 31.33 9.22
CA ASP A 17 -1.05 32.32 8.19
C ASP A 17 -1.14 31.66 6.81
N LEU A 18 -1.85 32.31 5.88
CA LEU A 18 -2.02 31.82 4.51
C LEU A 18 -1.83 32.96 3.52
N THR A 19 -0.88 32.79 2.61
CA THR A 19 -0.70 33.68 1.48
C THR A 19 -1.59 33.23 0.34
N VAL A 20 -2.41 34.13 -0.19
CA VAL A 20 -3.28 33.88 -1.35
C VAL A 20 -2.96 34.89 -2.44
N SER A 21 -2.82 34.41 -3.68
CA SER A 21 -2.55 35.25 -4.85
C SER A 21 -3.42 34.80 -6.03
N VAL A 22 -3.84 35.77 -6.85
CA VAL A 22 -4.40 35.50 -8.18
C VAL A 22 -3.26 35.49 -9.18
N ARG A 23 -3.17 34.46 -10.00
CA ARG A 23 -2.12 34.30 -11.00
C ARG A 23 -2.69 33.87 -12.35
N SER A 24 -1.95 34.17 -13.41
CA SER A 24 -2.23 33.70 -14.78
C SER A 24 -0.93 33.26 -15.47
N THR A 25 -1.05 32.69 -16.66
CA THR A 25 0.07 32.20 -17.47
C THR A 25 -0.25 32.31 -18.95
N SER A 26 0.76 32.49 -19.80
CA SER A 26 0.62 32.53 -21.25
C SER A 26 0.80 31.15 -21.93
N GLY A 27 0.61 30.05 -21.19
CA GLY A 27 0.79 28.69 -21.68
C GLY A 27 1.26 27.69 -20.61
N HIS A 28 2.32 26.92 -20.91
CA HIS A 28 2.89 25.91 -20.01
C HIS A 28 4.03 26.46 -19.12
N TYR A 29 3.89 27.70 -18.67
CA TYR A 29 4.84 28.35 -17.77
C TYR A 29 4.29 28.45 -16.35
N PRO A 30 5.16 28.49 -15.31
CA PRO A 30 4.74 28.76 -13.94
C PRO A 30 3.92 30.05 -13.87
N PRO A 31 2.72 30.02 -13.27
CA PRO A 31 1.83 31.17 -13.26
C PRO A 31 2.38 32.27 -12.36
N LYS A 32 2.17 33.52 -12.77
CA LYS A 32 2.63 34.72 -12.08
C LYS A 32 1.45 35.67 -11.84
N PRO A 33 1.53 36.55 -10.82
CA PRO A 33 0.57 37.64 -10.68
C PRO A 33 0.58 38.50 -11.95
N PRO A 34 -0.57 38.72 -12.61
CA PRO A 34 -0.66 39.65 -13.72
C PRO A 34 -0.59 41.10 -13.20
N PRO A 35 -0.31 42.09 -14.07
CA PRO A 35 -0.34 43.51 -13.68
C PRO A 35 -1.71 43.97 -13.20
N GLU A 36 -2.77 43.44 -13.83
CA GLU A 36 -4.16 43.66 -13.46
C GLU A 36 -4.76 42.33 -13.00
N HIS A 37 -5.34 42.32 -11.81
CA HIS A 37 -6.03 41.14 -11.29
C HIS A 37 -7.15 41.55 -10.32
N PRO A 38 -8.17 40.70 -10.16
CA PRO A 38 -9.18 40.86 -9.13
C PRO A 38 -8.56 40.99 -7.74
N ALA A 39 -9.15 41.83 -6.89
CA ALA A 39 -8.76 41.89 -5.49
C ALA A 39 -9.26 40.64 -4.78
N VAL A 40 -8.40 40.01 -3.97
CA VAL A 40 -8.76 38.84 -3.16
C VAL A 40 -8.49 39.12 -1.69
N ARG A 41 -9.34 38.58 -0.81
CA ARG A 41 -9.19 38.69 0.63
C ARG A 41 -9.47 37.35 1.29
N VAL A 42 -8.55 36.91 2.14
CA VAL A 42 -8.78 35.76 3.03
C VAL A 42 -9.76 36.21 4.12
N HIS A 43 -10.94 35.61 4.16
CA HIS A 43 -11.91 35.85 5.23
C HIS A 43 -11.53 35.07 6.49
N ARG A 44 -11.20 33.80 6.30
CA ARG A 44 -10.82 32.86 7.35
C ARG A 44 -9.81 31.87 6.81
N SER A 45 -8.84 31.51 7.63
CA SER A 45 -7.95 30.38 7.40
C SER A 45 -7.72 29.61 8.69
N PHE A 46 -7.50 28.31 8.58
CA PHE A 46 -7.10 27.47 9.70
C PHE A 46 -6.37 26.22 9.20
N ILE A 47 -5.66 25.57 10.11
CA ILE A 47 -5.05 24.27 9.87
C ILE A 47 -5.84 23.23 10.66
N ASP A 48 -6.27 22.15 10.02
CA ASP A 48 -6.97 21.08 10.72
C ASP A 48 -6.03 20.19 11.54
N SER A 49 -6.60 19.28 12.33
CA SER A 49 -5.83 18.32 13.14
C SER A 49 -4.93 17.38 12.33
N GLN A 50 -5.13 17.32 11.00
CA GLN A 50 -4.39 16.49 10.06
C GLN A 50 -3.31 17.30 9.31
N GLY A 51 -3.17 18.60 9.60
CA GLY A 51 -2.18 19.48 8.99
C GLY A 51 -2.60 20.09 7.65
N TYR A 52 -3.87 20.03 7.25
CA TYR A 52 -4.35 20.64 6.01
C TYR A 52 -4.73 22.10 6.22
N HIS A 53 -4.34 22.95 5.26
CA HIS A 53 -4.71 24.35 5.24
C HIS A 53 -6.08 24.52 4.60
N HIS A 54 -6.97 25.17 5.34
CA HIS A 54 -8.31 25.54 4.92
C HIS A 54 -8.38 27.06 4.75
N ALA A 55 -9.09 27.52 3.72
CA ALA A 55 -9.17 28.92 3.37
C ALA A 55 -10.56 29.28 2.83
N GLU A 56 -11.14 30.33 3.40
CA GLU A 56 -12.30 31.03 2.84
C GLU A 56 -11.80 32.29 2.16
N VAL A 57 -11.92 32.36 0.85
CA VAL A 57 -11.40 33.46 0.04
C VAL A 57 -12.56 34.21 -0.62
N ILE A 58 -12.56 35.52 -0.45
CA ILE A 58 -13.46 36.43 -1.15
C ILE A 58 -12.71 36.99 -2.34
N CYS A 59 -13.27 36.84 -3.54
CA CYS A 59 -12.80 37.54 -4.72
C CYS A 59 -13.76 38.68 -5.07
N TYR A 60 -13.21 39.87 -5.29
CA TYR A 60 -13.94 41.04 -5.73
C TYR A 60 -13.81 41.19 -7.25
N SER A 61 -14.95 41.23 -7.95
CA SER A 61 -15.04 41.39 -9.41
C SER A 61 -14.35 40.29 -10.22
N CYS A 62 -14.36 39.05 -9.74
CA CYS A 62 -13.85 37.88 -10.48
C CYS A 62 -14.61 37.58 -11.78
N ASP A 63 -15.86 38.05 -11.88
CA ASP A 63 -16.71 37.97 -13.07
C ASP A 63 -16.18 38.82 -14.24
N LYS A 64 -15.31 39.80 -13.96
CA LYS A 64 -14.69 40.67 -14.97
C LYS A 64 -13.38 40.13 -15.54
N TRP A 65 -13.05 38.87 -15.28
CA TRP A 65 -11.83 38.28 -15.81
C TRP A 65 -12.00 38.00 -17.33
N ASP A 66 -11.26 38.73 -18.16
CA ASP A 66 -11.47 38.74 -19.61
C ASP A 66 -11.04 37.45 -20.32
N GLU A 67 -9.95 36.81 -19.88
CA GLU A 67 -9.38 35.63 -20.54
C GLU A 67 -9.84 34.31 -19.89
N ASN A 68 -10.72 33.53 -20.53
CA ASN A 68 -11.29 32.32 -19.91
C ASN A 68 -11.96 32.63 -18.55
N GLY A 69 -12.84 33.63 -18.55
CA GLY A 69 -13.60 34.09 -17.39
C GLY A 69 -14.40 32.99 -16.68
N VAL A 70 -14.77 33.28 -15.44
CA VAL A 70 -15.57 32.40 -14.60
C VAL A 70 -17.05 32.75 -14.74
N ASP A 71 -17.89 31.78 -15.07
CA ASP A 71 -19.34 31.95 -14.97
C ASP A 71 -19.75 31.83 -13.50
N VAL A 72 -19.88 33.00 -12.85
CA VAL A 72 -20.23 33.09 -11.44
C VAL A 72 -21.68 32.63 -11.15
N LEU A 73 -22.55 32.57 -12.16
CA LEU A 73 -23.93 32.13 -12.03
C LEU A 73 -24.10 30.61 -12.29
N SER A 74 -23.03 29.92 -12.70
CA SER A 74 -23.09 28.50 -13.00
C SER A 74 -23.19 27.64 -11.74
N GLY A 75 -24.12 26.69 -11.74
CA GLY A 75 -24.21 25.65 -10.73
C GLY A 75 -23.14 24.56 -10.84
N GLN A 76 -22.38 24.50 -11.96
CA GLN A 76 -21.40 23.46 -12.26
C GLN A 76 -20.20 24.02 -13.06
N GLN A 77 -19.66 25.17 -12.64
CA GLN A 77 -18.48 25.73 -13.26
C GLN A 77 -17.32 24.73 -13.19
N ARG A 78 -16.67 24.45 -14.33
CA ARG A 78 -15.52 23.55 -14.38
C ARG A 78 -14.28 24.28 -13.87
N TRP A 79 -13.53 23.59 -13.04
CA TRP A 79 -12.25 24.01 -12.48
C TRP A 79 -11.22 22.90 -12.63
N ILE A 80 -9.96 23.29 -12.56
CA ILE A 80 -8.85 22.37 -12.30
C ILE A 80 -8.21 22.78 -11.00
N TRP A 81 -7.65 21.81 -10.29
CA TRP A 81 -6.83 22.08 -9.12
C TRP A 81 -5.52 21.32 -9.23
N ALA A 82 -4.51 21.82 -8.55
CA ALA A 82 -3.21 21.20 -8.46
C ALA A 82 -2.55 21.55 -7.13
N ALA A 83 -1.74 20.63 -6.60
CA ALA A 83 -1.08 20.79 -5.30
C ALA A 83 0.38 20.36 -5.37
N ASN A 84 1.24 21.09 -4.65
CA ASN A 84 2.63 20.74 -4.44
C ASN A 84 2.97 20.73 -2.95
N GLY A 85 2.91 19.55 -2.32
CA GLY A 85 3.30 19.38 -0.92
C GLY A 85 4.81 19.30 -0.67
N LEU A 86 5.65 19.35 -1.72
CA LEU A 86 7.11 19.26 -1.57
C LEU A 86 7.80 20.61 -1.41
N GLN A 87 7.21 21.64 -2.02
CA GLN A 87 7.83 22.96 -2.01
C GLN A 87 7.62 23.55 -0.61
N SER A 88 8.72 23.72 0.13
CA SER A 88 8.68 24.47 1.37
C SER A 88 8.25 25.90 1.06
N THR A 89 7.09 26.27 1.57
CA THR A 89 6.46 27.56 1.33
C THR A 89 6.05 28.09 2.70
N GLN A 90 6.78 29.08 3.19
CA GLN A 90 6.49 29.80 4.44
C GLN A 90 6.85 31.27 4.18
N THR A 91 6.01 31.94 3.39
CA THR A 91 6.32 33.26 2.87
C THR A 91 5.07 34.03 2.51
N SER A 92 5.15 35.36 2.65
CA SER A 92 4.14 36.32 2.19
C SER A 92 4.45 36.89 0.80
N ASP A 93 5.49 36.39 0.12
CA ASP A 93 5.86 36.84 -1.23
C ASP A 93 4.87 36.30 -2.27
N LEU A 94 4.09 37.20 -2.87
CA LEU A 94 3.11 36.89 -3.92
C LEU A 94 3.77 36.46 -5.25
N ASN A 95 5.05 36.75 -5.44
CA ASN A 95 5.81 36.41 -6.64
C ASN A 95 6.62 35.11 -6.51
N LEU A 96 6.42 34.36 -5.42
CA LEU A 96 7.12 33.09 -5.18
C LEU A 96 7.10 32.21 -6.44
N PRO A 97 8.28 31.82 -6.98
CA PRO A 97 8.36 30.88 -8.09
C PRO A 97 7.77 29.53 -7.67
N LEU A 98 6.77 29.06 -8.39
CA LEU A 98 6.11 27.78 -8.10
C LEU A 98 6.83 26.65 -8.82
N GLN A 99 7.16 25.62 -8.07
CA GLN A 99 7.58 24.34 -8.62
C GLN A 99 6.37 23.59 -9.17
N ARG A 100 6.62 22.67 -10.11
CA ARG A 100 5.57 21.85 -10.70
C ARG A 100 4.84 21.06 -9.61
N HIS A 101 3.52 21.12 -9.65
CA HIS A 101 2.64 20.33 -8.80
C HIS A 101 2.86 18.83 -9.00
N VAL A 102 2.52 18.08 -7.96
CA VAL A 102 2.69 16.62 -7.91
C VAL A 102 1.35 15.88 -7.89
N ASP A 103 0.28 16.61 -7.57
CA ASP A 103 -1.10 16.16 -7.64
C ASP A 103 -1.94 17.20 -8.38
N TYR A 104 -2.92 16.73 -9.14
CA TYR A 104 -3.79 17.57 -9.97
C TYR A 104 -5.03 16.82 -10.42
N ASN A 105 -6.15 17.54 -10.54
CA ASN A 105 -7.37 16.98 -11.10
C ASN A 105 -8.31 18.07 -11.63
N ILE A 106 -9.47 17.62 -12.12
CA ILE A 106 -10.60 18.46 -12.50
C ILE A 106 -11.61 18.41 -11.35
N MET A 107 -12.25 19.53 -11.08
CA MET A 107 -13.40 19.63 -10.17
C MET A 107 -14.49 20.50 -10.80
N SER A 108 -15.71 20.44 -10.29
CA SER A 108 -16.78 21.39 -10.60
C SER A 108 -17.16 22.15 -9.33
N MET A 109 -17.50 23.42 -9.46
CA MET A 109 -17.95 24.25 -8.37
C MET A 109 -19.30 24.89 -8.69
N ASN A 110 -20.21 24.91 -7.72
CA ASN A 110 -21.44 25.69 -7.80
C ASN A 110 -21.12 27.14 -7.45
N MET A 111 -20.77 27.92 -8.47
CA MET A 111 -20.44 29.34 -8.30
C MET A 111 -21.67 30.16 -7.91
N ALA A 112 -22.87 29.77 -8.34
CA ALA A 112 -24.11 30.49 -7.99
C ALA A 112 -24.31 30.57 -6.47
N SER A 113 -23.93 29.52 -5.73
CA SER A 113 -23.98 29.49 -4.26
C SER A 113 -22.92 30.37 -3.57
N SER A 114 -21.96 30.91 -4.32
CA SER A 114 -20.87 31.75 -3.81
C SER A 114 -21.10 33.26 -4.00
N ILE A 115 -22.18 33.65 -4.67
CA ILE A 115 -22.54 35.07 -4.84
C ILE A 115 -23.48 35.51 -3.72
N SER A 116 -23.14 36.63 -3.09
CA SER A 116 -24.05 37.35 -2.20
C SER A 116 -24.42 38.70 -2.81
N PHE A 117 -25.71 38.91 -3.06
CA PHE A 117 -26.26 40.21 -3.49
C PHE A 117 -26.71 41.09 -2.31
N THR A 118 -26.68 40.54 -1.10
CA THR A 118 -27.04 41.22 0.13
C THR A 118 -25.82 41.34 1.05
N ASN A 119 -25.90 42.22 2.05
CA ASN A 119 -24.89 42.32 3.11
C ASN A 119 -24.93 41.15 4.11
N ASP A 120 -25.93 40.26 3.99
CA ASP A 120 -26.08 39.09 4.84
C ASP A 120 -25.26 37.94 4.24
N ARG A 121 -24.02 37.80 4.72
CA ARG A 121 -22.99 36.96 4.12
C ARG A 121 -23.03 35.56 4.73
N GLN A 122 -23.76 34.64 4.10
CA GLN A 122 -23.65 33.22 4.43
C GLN A 122 -22.47 32.61 3.66
N PHE A 123 -21.42 32.23 4.38
CA PHE A 123 -20.28 31.52 3.81
C PHE A 123 -20.59 30.01 3.75
N PRO A 124 -20.22 29.33 2.66
CA PRO A 124 -20.39 27.88 2.58
C PRO A 124 -19.56 27.21 3.67
N LEU A 125 -20.17 26.26 4.39
CA LEU A 125 -19.46 25.46 5.39
C LEU A 125 -18.39 24.61 4.72
N ILE A 126 -17.17 24.69 5.22
CA ILE A 126 -16.09 23.79 4.85
C ILE A 126 -16.43 22.41 5.42
N GLN A 127 -16.72 21.45 4.55
CA GLN A 127 -16.97 20.07 4.95
C GLN A 127 -15.65 19.27 4.91
N ASP A 128 -15.28 18.66 6.05
CA ASP A 128 -14.05 17.86 6.18
C ASP A 128 -14.14 16.47 5.53
N SER A 129 -15.29 16.11 4.95
CA SER A 129 -15.46 14.86 4.22
C SER A 129 -14.64 14.88 2.93
N ARG A 130 -13.52 14.16 2.94
CA ARG A 130 -12.57 14.02 1.82
C ARG A 130 -13.14 13.16 0.67
N GLY A 131 -14.18 13.64 0.02
CA GLY A 131 -14.57 13.23 -1.31
C GLY A 131 -14.21 14.32 -2.33
N CYS A 132 -13.84 13.93 -3.55
CA CYS A 132 -13.91 14.85 -4.68
C CYS A 132 -15.39 15.14 -4.98
N HIS A 133 -16.01 15.98 -4.16
CA HIS A 133 -17.35 16.46 -4.43
C HIS A 133 -17.19 17.60 -5.44
N GLY A 134 -17.54 17.32 -6.69
CA GLY A 134 -17.99 18.41 -7.55
C GLY A 134 -19.16 19.06 -6.81
N ALA A 135 -19.07 20.35 -6.50
CA ALA A 135 -20.25 21.05 -6.03
C ALA A 135 -21.22 21.07 -7.22
N GLY A 136 -22.26 20.24 -7.11
CA GLY A 136 -23.15 19.85 -8.18
C GLY A 136 -23.18 18.33 -8.36
N ASP A 137 -24.25 17.70 -7.86
CA ASP A 137 -24.61 16.31 -8.12
C ASP A 137 -24.70 16.07 -9.64
N VAL A 138 -23.75 15.32 -10.21
CA VAL A 138 -23.79 14.90 -11.63
C VAL A 138 -23.42 13.44 -11.73
N THR A 139 -24.44 12.64 -12.00
CA THR A 139 -24.41 11.19 -12.15
C THR A 139 -23.71 10.69 -13.42
N ASN A 140 -23.18 11.57 -14.29
CA ASN A 140 -22.61 11.17 -15.58
C ASN A 140 -21.50 12.11 -16.08
N MET A 141 -20.40 12.23 -15.34
CA MET A 141 -19.13 12.59 -15.97
C MET A 141 -18.31 11.33 -16.18
N TYR A 142 -17.92 11.06 -17.43
CA TYR A 142 -16.78 10.22 -17.76
C TYR A 142 -15.54 10.86 -17.13
N THR A 143 -15.35 10.60 -15.84
CA THR A 143 -14.13 10.91 -15.13
C THR A 143 -13.07 10.01 -15.75
N ARG A 144 -12.28 10.55 -16.69
CA ARG A 144 -10.87 10.13 -16.80
C ARG A 144 -10.11 10.73 -15.62
N SER A 145 -10.62 10.48 -14.41
CA SER A 145 -9.83 10.51 -13.20
C SER A 145 -8.69 9.55 -13.50
N ARG A 146 -7.46 10.05 -13.49
CA ARG A 146 -6.30 9.17 -13.43
C ARG A 146 -6.37 8.53 -12.04
N LYS A 147 -7.22 7.49 -11.92
CA LYS A 147 -7.44 6.65 -10.74
C LYS A 147 -6.15 5.93 -10.29
N SER A 148 -4.98 6.26 -10.87
CA SER A 148 -3.75 5.49 -10.71
C SER A 148 -3.30 5.44 -9.26
N SER A 149 -3.39 6.53 -8.50
CA SER A 149 -2.89 6.58 -7.13
C SER A 149 -3.66 5.63 -6.20
N GLY A 150 -5.00 5.71 -6.20
CA GLY A 150 -5.85 4.84 -5.36
C GLY A 150 -5.83 3.38 -5.80
N VAL A 151 -5.81 3.12 -7.11
CA VAL A 151 -5.72 1.76 -7.66
C VAL A 151 -4.37 1.12 -7.34
N LEU A 152 -3.26 1.87 -7.43
CA LEU A 152 -1.93 1.35 -7.08
C LEU A 152 -1.84 1.01 -5.59
N ILE A 153 -2.38 1.85 -4.69
CA ILE A 153 -2.43 1.55 -3.25
C ILE A 153 -3.31 0.32 -2.99
N LEU A 154 -4.45 0.20 -3.67
CA LEU A 154 -5.33 -0.97 -3.53
C LEU A 154 -4.64 -2.26 -4.02
N CYS A 155 -4.02 -2.24 -5.19
CA CYS A 155 -3.26 -3.36 -5.74
C CYS A 155 -2.10 -3.75 -4.81
N HIS A 156 -1.33 -2.78 -4.33
CA HIS A 156 -0.25 -2.99 -3.37
C HIS A 156 -0.76 -3.73 -2.13
N GLY A 157 -1.84 -3.22 -1.51
CA GLY A 157 -2.42 -3.80 -0.32
C GLY A 157 -3.02 -5.20 -0.53
N LEU A 158 -3.74 -5.43 -1.64
CA LEU A 158 -4.35 -6.72 -1.94
C LEU A 158 -3.30 -7.79 -2.28
N LEU A 159 -2.29 -7.45 -3.07
CA LEU A 159 -1.23 -8.38 -3.48
C LEU A 159 -0.35 -8.77 -2.29
N LEU A 160 0.12 -7.80 -1.50
CA LEU A 160 0.94 -8.09 -0.32
C LEU A 160 0.12 -8.71 0.81
N GLY A 161 -1.11 -8.25 1.03
CA GLY A 161 -2.03 -8.87 1.97
C GLY A 161 -2.30 -10.33 1.62
N GLY A 162 -2.60 -10.62 0.35
CA GLY A 162 -2.78 -11.99 -0.13
C GLY A 162 -1.52 -12.86 0.02
N ALA A 163 -0.35 -12.30 -0.27
CA ALA A 163 0.92 -13.04 -0.10
C ALA A 163 1.20 -13.38 1.37
N PHE A 164 1.10 -12.40 2.27
CA PHE A 164 1.52 -12.56 3.68
C PHE A 164 0.46 -13.13 4.62
N LEU A 165 -0.83 -12.92 4.33
CA LEU A 165 -1.94 -13.41 5.17
C LEU A 165 -2.53 -14.74 4.67
N VAL A 166 -2.20 -15.16 3.45
CA VAL A 166 -2.78 -16.39 2.86
C VAL A 166 -1.70 -17.25 2.22
N GLY A 167 -0.99 -16.74 1.22
CA GLY A 167 -0.09 -17.54 0.39
C GLY A 167 1.08 -18.17 1.14
N PHE A 168 1.91 -17.35 1.81
CA PHE A 168 3.06 -17.83 2.57
C PHE A 168 2.64 -18.74 3.74
N PRO A 169 1.62 -18.40 4.57
CA PRO A 169 1.09 -19.31 5.58
C PRO A 169 0.58 -20.63 4.99
N ALA A 170 -0.19 -20.60 3.89
CA ALA A 170 -0.69 -21.81 3.22
C ALA A 170 0.45 -22.72 2.76
N GLY A 171 1.54 -22.15 2.21
CA GLY A 171 2.73 -22.93 1.86
C GLY A 171 3.39 -23.60 3.07
N VAL A 172 3.39 -22.95 4.24
CA VAL A 172 3.88 -23.55 5.50
C VAL A 172 2.93 -24.64 6.00
N ILE A 173 1.61 -24.45 5.88
CA ILE A 173 0.62 -25.45 6.27
C ILE A 173 0.74 -26.69 5.36
N ALA A 174 0.92 -26.51 4.05
CA ALA A 174 1.05 -27.60 3.08
C ALA A 174 2.18 -28.58 3.41
N ILE A 175 3.37 -28.08 3.79
CA ILE A 175 4.49 -28.94 4.19
C ILE A 175 4.24 -29.63 5.55
N ARG A 176 3.36 -29.09 6.40
CA ARG A 176 3.03 -29.63 7.72
C ARG A 176 1.97 -30.72 7.67
N ILE A 177 1.02 -30.63 6.74
CA ILE A 177 0.03 -31.68 6.47
C ILE A 177 0.75 -32.99 6.09
N GLY A 178 1.84 -32.89 5.34
CA GLY A 178 2.60 -34.05 4.90
C GLY A 178 1.97 -34.76 3.68
N GLY A 179 2.51 -35.92 3.33
CA GLY A 179 2.13 -36.68 2.12
C GLY A 179 3.11 -36.52 0.95
N ASN A 180 2.93 -37.37 -0.07
CA ASN A 180 3.93 -37.56 -1.15
C ASN A 180 4.18 -36.31 -1.99
N LYS A 181 3.20 -35.39 -2.05
CA LYS A 181 3.30 -34.13 -2.80
C LYS A 181 3.49 -32.89 -1.91
N ALA A 182 3.72 -33.05 -0.61
CA ALA A 182 3.78 -31.92 0.34
C ALA A 182 4.87 -30.90 -0.02
N PHE A 183 6.04 -31.37 -0.44
CA PHE A 183 7.11 -30.51 -0.92
C PHE A 183 6.72 -29.73 -2.18
N VAL A 184 6.03 -30.38 -3.12
CA VAL A 184 5.57 -29.74 -4.38
C VAL A 184 4.61 -28.60 -4.07
N HIS A 185 3.61 -28.84 -3.24
CA HIS A 185 2.65 -27.80 -2.83
C HIS A 185 3.36 -26.67 -2.07
N HIS A 186 4.33 -27.00 -1.21
CA HIS A 186 5.10 -26.00 -0.48
C HIS A 186 5.84 -25.04 -1.42
N TRP A 187 6.71 -25.55 -2.29
CA TRP A 187 7.52 -24.66 -3.14
C TRP A 187 6.65 -23.91 -4.17
N LEU A 188 5.57 -24.53 -4.67
CA LEU A 188 4.64 -23.89 -5.61
C LEU A 188 3.90 -22.72 -4.95
N LEU A 189 3.32 -22.92 -3.77
CA LEU A 189 2.65 -21.84 -3.03
C LEU A 189 3.63 -20.73 -2.62
N GLN A 190 4.86 -21.08 -2.26
CA GLN A 190 5.92 -20.10 -1.96
C GLN A 190 6.31 -19.27 -3.21
N ALA A 191 6.41 -19.91 -4.37
CA ALA A 191 6.71 -19.22 -5.64
C ALA A 191 5.57 -18.27 -6.05
N ILE A 192 4.32 -18.72 -5.98
CA ILE A 192 3.15 -17.86 -6.25
C ILE A 192 3.11 -16.68 -5.26
N SER A 193 3.33 -16.93 -3.97
CA SER A 193 3.31 -15.87 -2.96
C SER A 193 4.44 -14.87 -3.17
N LEU A 194 5.61 -15.33 -3.62
CA LEU A 194 6.73 -14.46 -3.96
C LEU A 194 6.42 -13.57 -5.18
N THR A 195 5.73 -14.08 -6.21
CA THR A 195 5.34 -13.25 -7.36
C THR A 195 4.28 -12.22 -6.97
N LEU A 196 3.31 -12.58 -6.13
CA LEU A 196 2.37 -11.62 -5.53
C LEU A 196 3.11 -10.56 -4.70
N ALA A 197 4.05 -10.97 -3.86
CA ALA A 197 4.82 -10.05 -3.03
C ALA A 197 5.69 -9.10 -3.87
N LEU A 198 6.35 -9.61 -4.91
CA LEU A 198 7.18 -8.80 -5.81
C LEU A 198 6.33 -7.78 -6.59
N THR A 199 5.23 -8.23 -7.19
CA THR A 199 4.32 -7.33 -7.92
C THR A 199 3.69 -6.28 -7.01
N GLY A 200 3.22 -6.69 -5.82
CA GLY A 200 2.72 -5.78 -4.80
C GLY A 200 3.76 -4.75 -4.34
N ALA A 201 5.00 -5.18 -4.07
CA ALA A 201 6.10 -4.28 -3.71
C ALA A 201 6.41 -3.29 -4.85
N MET A 202 6.47 -3.75 -6.11
CA MET A 202 6.70 -2.89 -7.28
C MET A 202 5.61 -1.81 -7.41
N THR A 203 4.34 -2.15 -7.21
CA THR A 203 3.26 -1.14 -7.23
C THR A 203 3.40 -0.10 -6.11
N GLY A 204 3.86 -0.51 -4.92
CA GLY A 204 4.12 0.39 -3.79
C GLY A 204 5.33 1.30 -4.00
N ILE A 205 6.41 0.78 -4.59
CA ILE A 205 7.59 1.56 -4.98
C ILE A 205 7.22 2.56 -6.07
N TRP A 206 6.47 2.14 -7.09
CA TRP A 206 6.00 3.04 -8.14
C TRP A 206 5.08 4.12 -7.57
N PHE A 207 4.15 3.76 -6.69
CA PHE A 207 3.33 4.74 -5.99
C PHE A 207 4.18 5.74 -5.19
N SER A 208 5.22 5.26 -4.49
CA SER A 208 6.13 6.09 -3.70
C SER A 208 6.94 7.05 -4.56
N TRP A 209 7.48 6.61 -5.69
CA TRP A 209 8.17 7.50 -6.65
C TRP A 209 7.24 8.48 -7.35
N SER A 210 6.00 8.06 -7.61
CA SER A 210 4.99 8.92 -8.26
C SER A 210 4.36 9.92 -7.28
N THR A 211 4.56 9.74 -5.97
CA THR A 211 3.99 10.57 -4.91
C THR A 211 5.10 11.15 -4.08
N PRO A 212 5.52 12.39 -4.34
CA PRO A 212 6.77 12.88 -3.79
C PRO A 212 6.84 12.99 -2.26
N ARG A 213 5.70 13.10 -1.57
CA ARG A 213 5.61 12.96 -0.11
C ARG A 213 6.19 11.63 0.41
N PHE A 214 6.18 10.59 -0.42
CA PHE A 214 6.62 9.23 -0.08
C PHE A 214 7.88 8.80 -0.85
N ALA A 215 8.47 9.68 -1.67
CA ALA A 215 9.58 9.33 -2.57
C ALA A 215 10.91 9.07 -1.85
N HIS A 216 11.06 9.53 -0.61
CA HIS A 216 12.29 9.40 0.17
C HIS A 216 12.40 8.06 0.93
N PHE A 217 11.36 7.21 0.94
CA PHE A 217 11.36 5.91 1.62
C PHE A 217 11.65 5.94 3.13
N ASP A 218 11.45 7.09 3.78
CA ASP A 218 11.78 7.28 5.20
C ASP A 218 10.70 6.78 6.17
N HIS A 219 9.54 6.33 5.66
CA HIS A 219 8.46 5.87 6.52
C HIS A 219 8.72 4.44 7.05
N PRO A 220 8.49 4.13 8.34
CA PRO A 220 8.72 2.81 8.92
C PRO A 220 8.12 1.65 8.12
N HIS A 221 6.91 1.81 7.59
CA HIS A 221 6.25 0.83 6.71
C HIS A 221 7.04 0.53 5.42
N GLN A 222 7.63 1.55 4.80
CA GLN A 222 8.40 1.41 3.56
C GLN A 222 9.74 0.72 3.85
N ILE A 223 10.45 1.18 4.88
CA ILE A 223 11.73 0.59 5.32
C ILE A 223 11.54 -0.89 5.70
N ALA A 224 10.55 -1.18 6.56
CA ALA A 224 10.24 -2.55 6.95
C ALA A 224 9.85 -3.40 5.74
N GLY A 225 9.03 -2.88 4.83
CA GLY A 225 8.64 -3.57 3.60
C GLY A 225 9.84 -3.97 2.74
N LEU A 226 10.80 -3.06 2.53
CA LEU A 226 12.02 -3.34 1.77
C LEU A 226 12.89 -4.41 2.43
N LEU A 227 13.08 -4.33 3.76
CA LEU A 227 13.85 -5.33 4.51
C LEU A 227 13.19 -6.72 4.45
N ILE A 228 11.86 -6.77 4.56
CA ILE A 228 11.08 -8.01 4.43
C ILE A 228 11.27 -8.57 3.02
N MET A 229 11.15 -7.75 1.98
CA MET A 229 11.36 -8.19 0.58
C MET A 229 12.76 -8.76 0.37
N SER A 230 13.81 -8.10 0.87
CA SER A 230 15.18 -8.63 0.84
C SER A 230 15.30 -9.98 1.55
N SER A 231 14.65 -10.13 2.70
CA SER A 231 14.65 -11.41 3.44
C SER A 231 13.99 -12.55 2.66
N LEU A 232 13.00 -12.28 1.80
CA LEU A 232 12.37 -13.30 0.97
C LEU A 232 13.34 -13.88 -0.07
N PHE A 233 14.20 -13.06 -0.68
CA PHE A 233 15.24 -13.57 -1.59
C PHE A 233 16.24 -14.46 -0.86
N ILE A 234 16.64 -14.07 0.35
CA ILE A 234 17.48 -14.90 1.22
C ILE A 234 16.76 -16.23 1.53
N GLN A 235 15.45 -16.18 1.77
CA GLN A 235 14.66 -17.36 2.08
C GLN A 235 14.58 -18.35 0.89
N VAL A 236 14.47 -17.85 -0.35
CA VAL A 236 14.53 -18.67 -1.57
C VAL A 236 15.88 -19.37 -1.68
N PHE A 237 16.97 -18.61 -1.53
CA PHE A 237 18.33 -19.17 -1.57
C PHE A 237 18.53 -20.25 -0.51
N LEU A 238 18.17 -19.95 0.75
CA LEU A 238 18.24 -20.92 1.85
C LEU A 238 17.35 -22.14 1.60
N GLY A 239 16.18 -21.96 0.98
CA GLY A 239 15.26 -23.04 0.64
C GLY A 239 15.86 -24.02 -0.36
N ILE A 240 16.49 -23.50 -1.43
CA ILE A 240 17.19 -24.31 -2.43
C ILE A 240 18.38 -25.05 -1.80
N CYS A 241 19.22 -24.34 -1.05
CA CYS A 241 20.37 -24.95 -0.36
C CYS A 241 19.93 -26.01 0.64
N HIS A 242 18.86 -25.76 1.40
CA HIS A 242 18.28 -26.70 2.34
C HIS A 242 17.78 -27.95 1.62
N HIS A 243 17.04 -27.78 0.52
CA HIS A 243 16.50 -28.90 -0.26
C HIS A 243 17.60 -29.78 -0.83
N TYR A 244 18.61 -29.18 -1.47
CA TYR A 244 19.74 -29.92 -2.03
C TYR A 244 20.52 -30.70 -0.96
N LYS A 245 20.81 -30.08 0.19
CA LYS A 245 21.48 -30.76 1.30
C LYS A 245 20.62 -31.87 1.90
N PHE A 246 19.32 -31.66 2.03
CA PHE A 246 18.40 -32.65 2.58
C PHE A 246 18.29 -33.88 1.66
N GLN A 247 18.20 -33.69 0.34
CA GLN A 247 18.23 -34.79 -0.63
C GLN A 247 19.53 -35.62 -0.53
N LYS A 248 20.68 -34.95 -0.35
CA LYS A 248 21.97 -35.64 -0.27
C LYS A 248 22.23 -36.38 1.05
N THR A 249 21.80 -35.80 2.16
CA THR A 249 22.22 -36.26 3.50
C THR A 249 21.11 -36.94 4.29
N GLY A 250 19.85 -36.83 3.85
CA GLY A 250 18.67 -37.33 4.57
C GLY A 250 18.42 -36.69 5.94
N THR A 251 19.29 -35.76 6.37
CA THR A 251 19.32 -35.21 7.72
C THR A 251 19.16 -33.69 7.72
N ARG A 252 18.72 -33.15 8.87
CA ARG A 252 18.57 -31.70 9.03
C ARG A 252 19.94 -31.06 9.24
N SER A 253 20.30 -30.16 8.34
CA SER A 253 21.51 -29.34 8.47
C SER A 253 21.23 -28.01 9.18
N SER A 254 22.29 -27.24 9.51
CA SER A 254 22.17 -25.88 10.04
C SER A 254 21.37 -24.95 9.10
N VAL A 255 21.44 -25.17 7.78
CA VAL A 255 20.66 -24.41 6.78
C VAL A 255 19.16 -24.61 6.99
N SER A 256 18.72 -25.80 7.43
CA SER A 256 17.32 -26.07 7.79
C SER A 256 16.84 -25.16 8.93
N HIS A 257 17.69 -24.95 9.94
CA HIS A 257 17.37 -24.15 11.10
C HIS A 257 17.22 -22.67 10.72
N TRP A 258 18.17 -22.14 9.95
CA TRP A 258 18.13 -20.77 9.45
C TRP A 258 16.95 -20.52 8.51
N HIS A 259 16.68 -21.42 7.56
CA HIS A 259 15.52 -21.31 6.67
C HIS A 259 14.20 -21.28 7.46
N LYS A 260 14.04 -22.14 8.48
CA LYS A 260 12.84 -22.11 9.33
C LYS A 260 12.74 -20.84 10.18
N LEU A 261 13.86 -20.37 10.75
CA LEU A 261 13.88 -19.20 11.62
C LEU A 261 13.58 -17.93 10.84
N ILE A 262 14.30 -17.68 9.75
CA ILE A 262 14.13 -16.50 8.90
C ILE A 262 12.72 -16.50 8.31
N GLY A 263 12.24 -17.63 7.79
CA GLY A 263 10.87 -17.72 7.27
C GLY A 263 9.79 -17.33 8.29
N ARG A 264 9.93 -17.73 9.55
CA ARG A 264 8.98 -17.33 10.63
C ARG A 264 9.04 -15.85 10.90
N ILE A 265 10.23 -15.28 11.00
CA ILE A 265 10.44 -13.85 11.26
C ILE A 265 9.88 -13.04 10.08
N SER A 266 10.15 -13.43 8.84
CA SER A 266 9.67 -12.74 7.63
C SER A 266 8.14 -12.73 7.54
N ILE A 267 7.47 -13.86 7.83
CA ILE A 267 5.99 -13.90 7.84
C ILE A 267 5.43 -12.99 8.93
N ALA A 268 5.93 -13.10 10.17
CA ALA A 268 5.45 -12.26 11.27
C ALA A 268 5.66 -10.75 11.00
N ALA A 269 6.86 -10.38 10.51
CA ALA A 269 7.17 -9.02 10.11
C ALA A 269 6.26 -8.54 8.96
N GLY A 270 5.97 -9.41 7.99
CA GLY A 270 5.03 -9.15 6.91
C GLY A 270 3.63 -8.81 7.39
N VAL A 271 3.07 -9.61 8.31
CA VAL A 271 1.74 -9.36 8.91
C VAL A 271 1.72 -8.02 9.67
N ILE A 272 2.75 -7.74 10.47
CA ILE A 272 2.88 -6.46 11.18
C ILE A 272 2.96 -5.30 10.19
N ASN A 273 3.74 -5.45 9.12
CA ASN A 273 3.90 -4.42 8.10
C ASN A 273 2.60 -4.20 7.31
N THR A 274 1.80 -5.24 7.07
CA THR A 274 0.44 -5.13 6.52
C THR A 274 -0.41 -4.23 7.42
N GLY A 275 -0.42 -4.47 8.74
CA GLY A 275 -1.08 -3.60 9.71
C GLY A 275 -0.62 -2.14 9.65
N GLY A 276 0.69 -1.91 9.53
CA GLY A 276 1.26 -0.57 9.32
C GLY A 276 0.71 0.11 8.05
N GLY A 277 0.55 -0.63 6.96
CA GLY A 277 -0.06 -0.14 5.72
C GLY A 277 -1.56 0.20 5.87
N LEU A 278 -2.32 -0.63 6.59
CA LEU A 278 -3.73 -0.35 6.92
C LEU A 278 -3.87 0.92 7.76
N TYR A 279 -2.97 1.12 8.73
CA TYR A 279 -2.94 2.33 9.56
C TYR A 279 -2.67 3.58 8.71
N LEU A 280 -1.68 3.53 7.82
CA LEU A 280 -1.37 4.65 6.91
C LEU A 280 -2.54 5.01 5.99
N LYS A 281 -3.28 4.00 5.53
CA LYS A 281 -4.50 4.20 4.73
C LYS A 281 -5.68 4.72 5.57
N GLN A 282 -5.58 4.75 6.90
CA GLN A 282 -6.70 4.99 7.81
C GLN A 282 -7.87 4.04 7.53
N ALA A 283 -7.54 2.75 7.35
CA ALA A 283 -8.53 1.74 6.98
C ALA A 283 -9.58 1.54 8.08
N GLY A 284 -10.85 1.42 7.66
CA GLY A 284 -11.97 1.16 8.57
C GLY A 284 -11.89 -0.20 9.27
N ILE A 285 -12.69 -0.36 10.32
CA ILE A 285 -12.64 -1.50 11.24
C ILE A 285 -12.81 -2.87 10.54
N GLY A 286 -13.58 -2.94 9.46
CA GLY A 286 -13.77 -4.18 8.70
C GLY A 286 -12.47 -4.72 8.10
N ALA A 287 -11.56 -3.86 7.65
CA ALA A 287 -10.30 -4.30 7.08
C ALA A 287 -9.37 -4.91 8.14
N TRP A 288 -9.35 -4.31 9.34
CA TRP A 288 -8.64 -4.85 10.51
C TRP A 288 -9.23 -6.18 10.96
N ALA A 289 -10.57 -6.30 10.98
CA ALA A 289 -11.24 -7.54 11.34
C ALA A 289 -10.87 -8.70 10.39
N ILE A 290 -10.78 -8.44 9.09
CA ILE A 290 -10.33 -9.44 8.10
C ILE A 290 -8.91 -9.91 8.39
N VAL A 291 -7.97 -8.99 8.66
CA VAL A 291 -6.58 -9.36 8.98
C VAL A 291 -6.52 -10.22 10.24
N LEU A 292 -7.20 -9.79 11.31
CA LEU A 292 -7.22 -10.54 12.57
C LEU A 292 -7.86 -11.93 12.40
N LEU A 293 -8.93 -12.04 11.62
CA LEU A 293 -9.59 -13.31 11.32
C LEU A 293 -8.65 -14.26 10.57
N LEU A 294 -7.96 -13.80 9.53
CA LEU A 294 -7.03 -14.63 8.76
C LEU A 294 -5.85 -15.09 9.62
N VAL A 295 -5.27 -14.19 10.41
CA VAL A 295 -4.18 -14.53 11.35
C VAL A 295 -4.66 -15.55 12.39
N ALA A 296 -5.86 -15.39 12.95
CA ALA A 296 -6.43 -16.34 13.90
C ALA A 296 -6.66 -17.71 13.27
N LEU A 297 -7.12 -17.76 12.02
CA LEU A 297 -7.31 -19.00 11.26
C LEU A 297 -5.97 -19.71 11.06
N ASP A 298 -4.95 -19.02 10.57
CA ASP A 298 -3.62 -19.58 10.34
C ASP A 298 -3.02 -20.18 11.63
N LEU A 299 -3.10 -19.42 12.73
CA LEU A 299 -2.62 -19.88 14.04
C LEU A 299 -3.39 -21.10 14.54
N THR A 300 -4.72 -21.11 14.39
CA THR A 300 -5.57 -22.22 14.80
C THR A 300 -5.20 -23.50 14.06
N VAL A 301 -5.02 -23.42 12.74
CA VAL A 301 -4.59 -24.56 11.92
C VAL A 301 -3.23 -25.07 12.40
N LEU A 302 -2.25 -24.18 12.60
CA LEU A 302 -0.92 -24.57 13.08
C LEU A 302 -0.96 -25.24 14.48
N VAL A 303 -1.79 -24.75 15.39
CA VAL A 303 -1.96 -25.32 16.74
C VAL A 303 -2.59 -26.72 16.66
N ILE A 304 -3.64 -26.90 15.84
CA ILE A 304 -4.28 -28.21 15.66
C ILE A 304 -3.26 -29.24 15.14
N PHE A 305 -2.47 -28.89 14.14
CA PHE A 305 -1.47 -29.80 13.57
C PHE A 305 -0.34 -30.13 14.55
N THR A 306 0.13 -29.16 15.33
CA THR A 306 1.17 -29.42 16.34
C THR A 306 0.64 -30.31 17.46
N ARG A 307 -0.61 -30.11 17.92
CA ARG A 307 -1.23 -30.94 18.96
C ARG A 307 -1.52 -32.37 18.51
N ASN A 308 -2.05 -32.54 17.30
CA ASN A 308 -2.36 -33.88 16.76
C ASN A 308 -1.09 -34.71 16.57
N ARG A 309 0.01 -34.10 16.11
CA ARG A 309 1.30 -34.78 15.97
C ARG A 309 1.91 -35.21 17.30
N SER A 310 1.77 -34.39 18.35
CA SER A 310 2.20 -34.77 19.71
C SER A 310 1.44 -36.01 20.20
N ARG A 311 0.11 -36.02 20.03
CA ARG A 311 -0.74 -37.14 20.43
C ARG A 311 -0.41 -38.45 19.70
N SER A 312 -0.17 -38.39 18.39
CA SER A 312 0.24 -39.58 17.63
C SER A 312 1.60 -40.15 18.06
N SER A 313 2.50 -39.30 18.56
CA SER A 313 3.79 -39.72 19.12
C SER A 313 3.63 -40.41 20.48
N ASP A 314 2.76 -39.88 21.36
CA ASP A 314 2.50 -40.45 22.68
C ASP A 314 1.74 -41.78 22.59
N SER A 315 0.80 -41.92 21.65
CA SER A 315 0.06 -43.18 21.44
C SER A 315 0.94 -44.32 20.90
N GLY A 316 2.07 -44.01 20.27
CA GLY A 316 3.02 -45.01 19.76
C GLY A 316 4.00 -45.54 20.81
N THR A 317 4.05 -44.94 21.99
CA THR A 317 5.02 -45.29 23.05
C THR A 317 4.38 -46.15 24.17
N SER A 318 3.04 -46.23 24.24
CA SER A 318 2.32 -46.98 25.30
C SER A 318 2.10 -48.47 25.03
N THR A 319 2.58 -49.03 23.91
CA THR A 319 2.44 -50.48 23.59
C THR A 319 3.77 -51.24 23.46
N ALA A 320 4.89 -50.65 23.89
CA ALA A 320 6.17 -51.36 23.98
C ALA A 320 6.45 -51.82 25.42
N SER A 321 5.56 -52.62 26.00
CA SER A 321 5.79 -53.32 27.27
C SER A 321 6.55 -54.63 27.03
N TYR A 322 7.84 -54.61 27.38
CA TYR A 322 8.67 -55.70 27.90
C TYR A 322 8.46 -57.12 27.35
N LEU A 323 9.38 -57.56 26.50
CA LEU A 323 9.86 -58.95 26.51
C LEU A 323 11.40 -58.95 26.64
N PRO A 324 11.98 -59.77 27.53
CA PRO A 324 13.43 -59.78 27.75
C PRO A 324 14.14 -60.50 26.60
N VAL A 325 15.27 -59.92 26.21
CA VAL A 325 16.22 -60.44 25.22
C VAL A 325 16.69 -61.82 25.64
N LYS A 326 16.43 -62.84 24.81
CA LYS A 326 17.17 -64.10 24.80
C LYS A 326 17.66 -64.30 23.36
N GLY A 327 18.97 -64.26 23.19
CA GLY A 327 19.59 -64.35 21.87
C GLY A 327 19.44 -65.73 21.27
N GLU A 328 19.26 -65.79 19.96
CA GLU A 328 19.89 -66.79 19.10
C GLU A 328 19.83 -66.33 17.64
N HIS A 329 20.88 -66.67 16.89
CA HIS A 329 21.05 -66.49 15.46
C HIS A 329 19.89 -67.08 14.65
N VAL A 330 19.25 -66.31 13.78
CA VAL A 330 18.63 -66.81 12.54
C VAL A 330 18.80 -65.78 11.44
N VAL A 331 19.38 -66.22 10.33
CA VAL A 331 19.49 -65.53 9.04
C VAL A 331 18.12 -65.53 8.37
N ASP A 332 17.66 -64.39 7.86
CA ASP A 332 16.74 -64.40 6.72
C ASP A 332 16.94 -63.17 5.83
N ASP A 333 17.26 -63.46 4.57
CA ASP A 333 17.38 -62.52 3.47
C ASP A 333 15.98 -62.17 2.96
N SER A 334 15.62 -60.90 2.88
CA SER A 334 14.68 -60.45 1.83
C SER A 334 14.58 -58.93 1.69
N VAL A 335 15.03 -58.50 0.51
CA VAL A 335 14.38 -57.49 -0.35
C VAL A 335 14.45 -56.03 0.13
N PHE A 336 15.53 -55.35 -0.27
CA PHE A 336 15.51 -53.93 -0.60
C PHE A 336 16.05 -53.76 -2.02
N THR A 337 15.17 -53.76 -3.02
CA THR A 337 15.53 -53.43 -4.39
C THR A 337 15.82 -51.94 -4.49
N VAL A 338 17.10 -51.62 -4.56
CA VAL A 338 17.64 -50.37 -5.11
C VAL A 338 17.42 -50.43 -6.62
N ALA A 339 16.60 -49.54 -7.17
CA ALA A 339 16.64 -49.23 -8.59
C ALA A 339 17.53 -48.00 -8.75
N ASP A 340 18.74 -48.23 -9.24
CA ASP A 340 19.60 -47.18 -9.77
C ASP A 340 19.73 -47.37 -11.28
N ASP A 341 19.90 -46.21 -11.91
CA ASP A 341 19.98 -45.84 -13.31
C ASP A 341 20.82 -46.74 -14.24
N LYS A 342 20.29 -47.08 -15.44
CA LYS A 342 20.84 -46.78 -16.80
C LYS A 342 20.41 -47.79 -17.87
N ASP A 343 20.11 -47.25 -19.06
CA ASP A 343 20.50 -47.68 -20.43
C ASP A 343 19.59 -46.88 -21.40
N ILE A 344 20.07 -45.91 -22.18
CA ILE A 344 20.87 -45.99 -23.42
C ILE A 344 20.16 -46.78 -24.53
N GLU A 345 19.93 -46.05 -25.64
CA GLU A 345 19.75 -46.44 -27.05
C GLU A 345 18.35 -46.58 -27.70
N GLU A 346 18.27 -45.92 -28.87
CA GLU A 346 17.43 -46.09 -30.08
C GLU A 346 15.89 -45.99 -29.91
N TYR A 347 15.14 -45.13 -30.61
CA TYR A 347 15.16 -44.71 -32.03
C TYR A 347 14.49 -43.33 -32.20
#